data_AF-A0A259RXC0-F1
#
_entry.id   AF-A0A259RXC0-F1
#
_cell.length_a   1.000
_cell.length_b   1.000
_cell.length_c   1.000
_cell.angle_alpha   90.00
_cell.angle_beta   90.00
_cell.angle_gamma   90.00
#
_symmetry.space_group_name_H-M   'P 1'
#
loop_
_entity.id
_entity.type
_entity.pdbx_description
1 polymer ?
#
loop_
_entity_poly.entity_id
_entity_poly.type
_entity_poly.pdbx_seq_one_letter_code
_entity_poly.pdbx_strand_id
1 'polypeptide(L)'
;MARTQGFDRDTVIRAARTLFWTAGYESASIPDLEAATGLSRSSIYNAFGSKRGLFDAAVQSYLDEVVRPRLQPLKADVVAPEAIVDYLRGLHGAFRNLGSMPASNG
;
A
#
# COMPACT_ATOMS: atom_id res chain seq x y z
N MET A 1 -28.73 -12.89 7.00
CA MET A 1 -27.46 -12.56 6.31
C MET A 1 -26.87 -11.34 7.00
N ALA A 2 -25.82 -11.53 7.79
CA ALA A 2 -25.30 -10.50 8.69
C ALA A 2 -24.63 -9.38 7.90
N ARG A 3 -25.21 -8.18 7.99
CA ARG A 3 -24.61 -6.93 7.51
C ARG A 3 -23.69 -6.44 8.63
N THR A 4 -22.53 -7.08 8.75
CA THR A 4 -21.43 -6.56 9.58
C THR A 4 -21.14 -5.15 9.07
N GLN A 5 -21.04 -4.13 9.93
CA GLN A 5 -20.56 -2.81 9.53
C GLN A 5 -19.16 -2.99 8.95
N GLY A 6 -19.10 -3.15 7.63
CA GLY A 6 -17.88 -3.43 6.91
C GLY A 6 -17.05 -2.17 6.92
N PHE A 7 -15.91 -2.21 7.60
CA PHE A 7 -14.88 -1.21 7.37
C PHE A 7 -14.55 -1.19 5.87
N ASP A 8 -14.23 0.00 5.34
CA ASP A 8 -13.66 0.07 4.01
C ASP A 8 -12.28 -0.58 4.03
N ARG A 9 -12.21 -1.79 3.48
CA ARG A 9 -11.02 -2.63 3.46
C ARG A 9 -9.84 -1.90 2.80
N ASP A 10 -10.09 -1.13 1.76
CA ASP A 10 -9.02 -0.44 1.03
C ASP A 10 -8.47 0.72 1.84
N THR A 11 -9.34 1.42 2.58
CA THR A 11 -8.91 2.48 3.51
C THR A 11 -8.04 1.91 4.64
N VAL A 12 -8.42 0.76 5.21
CA VAL A 12 -7.60 0.06 6.21
C VAL A 12 -6.24 -0.36 5.63
N ILE A 13 -6.23 -0.93 4.43
CA ILE A 13 -4.99 -1.37 3.77
C ILE A 13 -4.08 -0.16 3.50
N ARG A 14 -4.62 0.97 3.02
CA ARG A 14 -3.85 2.19 2.78
C ARG A 14 -3.27 2.76 4.08
N ALA A 15 -4.02 2.73 5.18
CA ALA A 15 -3.52 3.17 6.48
C ALA A 15 -2.38 2.28 7.00
N ALA A 16 -2.55 0.96 6.94
CA ALA A 16 -1.51 0.00 7.30
C ALA A 16 -0.27 0.13 6.41
N ARG A 17 -0.46 0.32 5.10
CA ARG A 17 0.61 0.59 4.14
C ARG A 17 1.45 1.80 4.53
N THR A 18 0.81 2.90 4.92
CA THR A 18 1.52 4.11 5.39
C THR A 18 2.38 3.78 6.62
N LEU A 19 1.82 3.08 7.61
CA LEU A 19 2.58 2.68 8.80
C LEU A 19 3.78 1.79 8.46
N PHE A 20 3.58 0.76 7.62
CA PHE A 20 4.68 -0.11 7.20
C PHE A 20 5.75 0.65 6.42
N TRP A 21 5.37 1.64 5.63
CA TRP A 21 6.30 2.46 4.88
C TRP A 21 7.16 3.34 5.79
N THR A 22 6.60 3.88 6.87
CA THR A 22 7.30 4.77 7.80
C THR A 22 8.11 4.04 8.85
N ALA A 23 7.57 2.95 9.42
CA ALA A 23 8.18 2.24 10.55
C ALA A 23 8.97 0.98 10.14
N GLY A 24 8.74 0.47 8.93
CA GLY A 24 9.24 -0.83 8.49
C GLY A 24 8.36 -1.98 9.00
N TYR A 25 8.45 -3.14 8.34
CA TYR A 25 7.63 -4.30 8.69
C TYR A 25 7.89 -4.78 10.11
N GLU A 26 9.15 -4.98 10.50
CA GLU A 26 9.47 -5.53 11.82
C GLU A 26 9.05 -4.60 12.96
N SER A 27 9.37 -3.31 12.87
CA SER A 27 9.06 -2.33 13.92
C SER A 27 7.57 -2.01 14.06
N ALA A 28 6.74 -2.20 13.03
CA ALA A 28 5.31 -1.93 13.10
C ALA A 28 4.61 -2.95 14.01
N SER A 29 4.26 -2.56 15.24
CA SER A 29 3.63 -3.47 16.19
C SER A 29 2.12 -3.64 15.89
N ILE A 30 1.50 -4.68 16.47
CA ILE A 30 0.03 -4.83 16.37
C ILE A 30 -0.71 -3.63 16.98
N PRO A 31 -0.34 -3.12 18.17
CA PRO A 31 -0.92 -1.87 18.69
C PRO A 31 -0.81 -0.68 17.73
N ASP A 32 0.32 -0.51 17.05
CA ASP A 32 0.47 0.56 16.05
C ASP A 32 -0.48 0.38 14.88
N LEU A 33 -0.68 -0.86 14.43
CA LEU A 33 -1.64 -1.19 13.37
C LEU A 33 -3.08 -0.96 13.83
N GLU A 34 -3.42 -1.27 15.08
CA GLU A 34 -4.72 -0.96 15.66
C GLU A 34 -4.97 0.56 15.64
N ALA A 35 -3.98 1.35 16.08
CA ALA A 35 -4.05 2.80 16.07
C ALA A 35 -4.13 3.40 14.66
N ALA A 36 -3.35 2.88 13.70
CA ALA A 36 -3.32 3.38 12.33
C ALA A 36 -4.61 3.03 11.55
N THR A 37 -5.16 1.84 11.77
CA THR A 37 -6.30 1.33 10.99
C THR A 37 -7.66 1.57 11.64
N GLY A 38 -7.67 1.86 12.95
CA GLY A 38 -8.89 1.93 13.75
C GLY A 38 -9.54 0.57 14.00
N LEU A 39 -8.90 -0.53 13.60
CA LEU A 39 -9.39 -1.89 13.84
C LEU A 39 -8.84 -2.45 15.14
N SER A 40 -9.61 -3.32 15.78
CA SER A 40 -9.09 -4.17 16.86
C SER A 40 -8.16 -5.25 16.31
N ARG A 41 -7.26 -5.76 17.15
CA ARG A 41 -6.40 -6.92 16.86
C ARG A 41 -7.18 -8.12 16.32
N SER A 42 -8.33 -8.42 16.93
CA SER A 42 -9.18 -9.54 16.48
C SER A 42 -9.72 -9.28 15.08
N SER A 43 -10.18 -8.05 14.79
CA SER A 43 -10.64 -7.66 13.45
C SER A 43 -9.52 -7.76 12.41
N ILE A 44 -8.30 -7.34 12.75
CA ILE A 44 -7.13 -7.46 11.87
C ILE A 44 -6.85 -8.93 11.55
N TYR A 45 -6.76 -9.80 12.57
CA TYR A 45 -6.49 -11.22 12.34
C TYR A 45 -7.64 -11.92 11.60
N ASN A 46 -8.89 -11.57 11.88
CA ASN A 46 -10.04 -12.15 11.16
C ASN A 46 -10.06 -11.72 9.69
N ALA A 47 -9.68 -10.48 9.38
CA ALA A 47 -9.74 -9.93 8.03
C ALA A 47 -8.51 -10.23 7.15
N PHE A 48 -7.35 -10.44 7.77
CA PHE A 48 -6.06 -10.55 7.08
C PHE A 48 -5.24 -11.78 7.50
N GLY A 49 -5.71 -12.57 8.48
CA GLY A 49 -5.06 -13.79 8.98
C GLY A 49 -3.84 -13.52 9.87
N SER A 50 -3.01 -12.53 9.54
CA SER A 50 -1.78 -12.19 10.28
C SER A 50 -1.31 -10.76 9.97
N LYS A 51 -0.34 -10.26 10.75
CA LYS A 51 0.43 -9.05 10.40
C LYS A 51 1.05 -9.18 9.01
N ARG A 52 1.59 -10.35 8.68
CA ARG A 52 2.14 -10.66 7.35
C ARG A 52 1.08 -10.55 6.26
N GLY A 53 -0.12 -11.09 6.48
CA GLY A 53 -1.22 -11.00 5.51
C GLY A 53 -1.70 -9.57 5.28
N LEU A 54 -1.72 -8.74 6.33
CA LEU A 54 -2.00 -7.30 6.17
C LEU A 54 -0.87 -6.57 5.43
N PHE A 55 0.39 -6.93 5.69
CA PHE A 55 1.54 -6.41 4.95
C PHE A 55 1.50 -6.79 3.46
N ASP A 56 1.23 -8.05 3.13
CA ASP A 56 1.11 -8.50 1.74
C ASP A 56 -0.03 -7.75 1.02
N ALA A 57 -1.16 -7.50 1.69
CA ALA A 57 -2.25 -6.69 1.16
C ALA A 57 -1.83 -5.22 0.94
N ALA A 58 -1.06 -4.63 1.86
CA ALA A 58 -0.50 -3.30 1.71
C ALA A 58 0.46 -3.19 0.51
N VAL A 59 1.31 -4.20 0.30
CA VAL A 59 2.19 -4.28 -0.87
C VAL A 59 1.38 -4.39 -2.16
N GLN A 60 0.33 -5.22 -2.20
CA GLN A 60 -0.53 -5.30 -3.39
C GLN A 60 -1.23 -3.98 -3.68
N SER A 61 -1.79 -3.30 -2.67
CA SER A 61 -2.34 -1.95 -2.84
C SER A 61 -1.31 -0.98 -3.42
N TYR A 62 -0.06 -1.00 -2.96
CA TYR A 62 1.00 -0.17 -3.54
C TYR A 62 1.24 -0.49 -5.02
N LEU A 63 1.32 -1.78 -5.36
CA LEU A 63 1.53 -2.22 -6.73
C LEU A 63 0.36 -1.81 -7.63
N ASP A 64 -0.88 -1.97 -7.19
CA ASP A 64 -2.08 -1.66 -7.96
C ASP A 64 -2.34 -0.17 -8.12
N GLU A 65 -2.10 0.63 -7.09
CA GLU A 65 -2.43 2.06 -7.10
C GLU A 65 -1.29 2.93 -7.62
N VAL A 66 -0.03 2.48 -7.44
CA VAL A 66 1.15 3.32 -7.76
C VAL A 66 1.93 2.76 -8.94
N VAL A 67 2.29 1.48 -8.90
CA VAL A 67 3.29 0.93 -9.83
C VAL A 67 2.66 0.52 -11.16
N ARG A 68 1.67 -0.38 -11.13
CA ARG A 68 1.05 -0.96 -12.33
C ARG A 68 0.43 0.09 -13.26
N PRO A 69 -0.29 1.13 -12.77
CA PRO A 69 -0.84 2.16 -13.66
C PRO A 69 0.25 2.94 -14.41
N ARG A 70 1.37 3.23 -13.75
CA ARG A 70 2.51 3.93 -14.38
C ARG A 70 3.24 3.07 -15.40
N LEU A 71 3.31 1.76 -15.17
CA LEU A 71 3.94 0.82 -16.10
C LEU A 71 3.03 0.42 -17.27
N GLN A 72 1.71 0.61 -17.15
CA GLN A 72 0.74 0.17 -18.16
C GLN A 72 1.08 0.65 -19.59
N PRO A 73 1.46 1.92 -19.84
CA PRO A 73 1.80 2.39 -21.19
C PRO A 73 3.01 1.69 -21.80
N LEU A 74 3.95 1.21 -20.96
CA LEU A 74 5.15 0.49 -21.37
C LEU A 74 4.91 -1.01 -21.61
N LYS A 75 3.74 -1.52 -21.25
CA LYS A 75 3.35 -2.93 -21.40
C LYS A 75 2.42 -3.18 -22.58
N ALA A 76 2.08 -2.15 -23.35
CA ALA A 76 1.24 -2.29 -24.54
C ALA A 76 1.98 -3.03 -25.66
N ASP A 77 1.23 -3.70 -26.54
CA ASP A 77 1.79 -4.40 -27.71
C ASP A 77 2.53 -3.42 -28.65
N VAL A 78 2.03 -2.17 -28.72
CA VAL A 78 2.70 -1.06 -29.40
C VAL A 78 2.90 0.06 -28.37
N VAL A 79 4.16 0.41 -28.10
CA VAL A 79 4.54 1.42 -27.12
C VAL A 79 4.77 2.76 -27.82
N ALA A 80 4.08 3.81 -27.38
CA ALA A 80 4.29 5.16 -27.90
C ALA A 80 5.70 5.68 -27.52
N PRO A 81 6.39 6.44 -28.39
CA PRO A 81 7.71 7.00 -28.08
C PRO A 81 7.77 7.80 -26.77
N GLU A 82 6.67 8.46 -26.42
CA GLU A 82 6.55 9.32 -25.24
C GLU A 82 6.35 8.52 -23.94
N ALA A 83 5.98 7.24 -24.03
CA ALA A 83 5.58 6.43 -22.87
C ALA A 83 6.67 6.33 -21.79
N ILE A 84 7.94 6.28 -22.20
CA ILE A 84 9.07 6.26 -21.25
C ILE A 84 9.22 7.60 -20.52
N VAL A 85 8.99 8.70 -21.23
CA VAL A 85 9.08 10.04 -20.65
C VAL A 85 7.92 10.26 -19.67
N ASP A 86 6.72 9.82 -20.02
CA ASP A 86 5.54 9.91 -19.15
C ASP A 86 5.67 9.02 -17.91
N TYR A 87 6.24 7.82 -18.06
CA TYR A 87 6.62 6.98 -16.93
C TYR A 87 7.59 7.70 -15.98
N LEU A 88 8.68 8.27 -16.50
CA LEU A 88 9.68 8.97 -15.70
C LEU A 88 9.12 10.21 -15.02
N ARG A 89 8.26 10.99 -15.71
CA ARG A 89 7.53 12.12 -15.11
C ARG A 89 6.59 11.67 -14.00
N GLY A 90 5.84 10.59 -14.23
CA GLY A 90 4.93 10.01 -13.24
C GLY A 90 5.65 9.45 -12.02
N LEU A 91 6.85 8.90 -12.20
CA LEU A 91 7.73 8.43 -11.13
C LEU A 91 8.29 9.61 -10.31
N HIS A 92 8.76 10.66 -10.99
CA HIS A 92 9.22 11.89 -10.33
C HIS A 92 8.11 12.51 -9.47
N GLY A 93 6.88 12.60 -10.00
CA GLY A 93 5.73 13.07 -9.23
C GLY A 93 5.42 12.20 -8.01
N ALA A 94 5.51 10.87 -8.15
CA ALA A 94 5.28 9.95 -7.03
C ALA A 94 6.32 10.15 -5.91
N PHE A 95 7.61 10.27 -6.24
CA PHE A 95 8.67 10.47 -5.25
C PHE A 95 8.60 11.81 -4.54
N ARG A 96 8.00 12.85 -5.16
CA ARG A 96 7.80 14.14 -4.49
C ARG A 96 6.65 14.12 -3.48
N ASN A 97 5.65 13.26 -3.69
CA ASN A 97 4.47 13.17 -2.83
C ASN A 97 4.63 12.09 -1.73
N LEU A 98 5.42 11.05 -1.99
CA LEU A 98 5.85 10.07 -1.00
C LEU A 98 7.01 10.66 -0.19
N GLY A 99 6.69 11.61 0.71
CA GLY A 99 7.62 12.47 1.45
C GLY A 99 8.67 11.83 2.36
N SER A 100 8.89 10.51 2.31
CA SER A 100 10.11 9.89 2.84
C SER A 100 10.33 8.51 2.18
N MET A 101 11.43 8.39 1.46
CA MET A 101 12.08 7.13 1.08
C MET A 101 12.25 6.19 2.30
N PRO A 102 12.40 4.87 2.09
CA PRO A 102 11.91 3.81 2.97
C PRO A 102 12.43 3.94 4.41
N ALA A 103 11.59 3.51 5.36
CA ALA A 103 11.94 3.32 6.77
C ALA A 103 13.43 2.96 6.91
N SER A 104 14.15 3.74 7.69
CA SER A 104 15.59 3.64 7.95
C SER A 104 16.04 2.32 8.57
N ASN A 105 15.15 1.35 8.71
CA ASN A 105 15.36 0.11 9.45
C ASN A 105 15.01 -1.07 8.54
N GLY A 106 16.02 -1.52 7.79
CA GLY A 106 16.13 -2.91 7.37
C GLY A 106 16.65 -3.77 8.52
#